data_AF-A0A8T5H683-F1
#
_entry.id   AF-A0A8T5H683-F1
#
_cell.length_a   1.000
_cell.length_b   1.000
_cell.length_c   1.000
_cell.angle_alpha   90.00
_cell.angle_beta   90.00
_cell.angle_gamma   90.00
#
_symmetry.space_group_name_H-M   'P 1'
#
loop_
_entity.id
_entity.type
_entity.pdbx_description
1 polymer ?
#
loop_
_entity_poly.entity_id
_entity_poly.type
_entity_poly.pdbx_seq_one_letter_code
_entity_poly.pdbx_strand_id
1 'polypeptide(L)'
;MMIVGDKITKVDAKRGKLKRGLKIETKPEITKISSEEIFAAGEKKEGALVDFTFNISYGKSGHINLEGSLFITGEDEELKRLQKEWKKDKKINDNVFPSLLNRIFEVGLITAIPLSKTLGLPVPLQLPRVNPKQ
;
A
#
# COMPACT_ATOMS: atom_id res chain seq x y z
N MET A 1 -18.67 -2.98 -0.34
CA MET A 1 -17.33 -3.42 0.16
C MET A 1 -16.71 -2.43 1.16
N MET A 2 -16.01 -2.93 2.18
CA MET A 2 -15.32 -2.16 3.23
C MET A 2 -13.94 -2.76 3.53
N ILE A 3 -12.92 -1.92 3.75
CA ILE A 3 -11.60 -2.36 4.20
C ILE A 3 -11.63 -2.47 5.72
N VAL A 4 -11.38 -3.67 6.26
CA VAL A 4 -11.45 -3.96 7.70
C VAL A 4 -10.09 -3.97 8.38
N GLY A 5 -9.01 -4.03 7.61
CA GLY A 5 -7.66 -3.99 8.15
C GLY A 5 -6.59 -4.14 7.08
N ASP A 6 -5.35 -4.08 7.53
CA ASP A 6 -4.16 -4.24 6.72
C ASP A 6 -3.03 -4.90 7.53
N LYS A 7 -2.08 -5.50 6.83
CA LYS A 7 -0.84 -6.01 7.42
C LYS A 7 0.33 -5.81 6.47
N ILE A 8 1.50 -5.53 7.02
CA ILE A 8 2.77 -5.61 6.31
C ILE A 8 3.37 -6.99 6.54
N THR A 9 3.68 -7.70 5.46
CA THR A 9 4.24 -9.05 5.49
C THR A 9 5.76 -9.05 5.32
N LYS A 10 6.30 -8.04 4.62
CA LYS A 10 7.73 -7.90 4.41
C LYS A 10 8.15 -6.45 4.28
N VAL A 11 9.32 -6.15 4.86
CA VAL A 11 9.99 -4.86 4.77
C VAL A 11 11.42 -5.11 4.29
N ASP A 12 11.79 -4.52 3.17
CA ASP A 12 13.15 -4.50 2.67
C ASP A 12 13.57 -3.05 2.41
N ALA A 13 14.54 -2.56 3.16
CA ALA A 13 14.95 -1.16 3.08
C ALA A 13 16.47 -1.05 3.13
N LYS A 14 17.03 -0.25 2.20
CA LYS A 14 18.48 -0.11 2.05
C LYS A 14 18.86 1.32 1.75
N ARG A 15 19.88 1.81 2.46
CA ARG A 15 20.53 3.08 2.19
C ARG A 15 21.81 2.87 1.39
N GLY A 16 21.98 3.64 0.33
CA GLY A 16 23.22 3.79 -0.43
C GLY A 16 23.88 5.16 -0.22
N LYS A 17 24.82 5.50 -1.10
CA LYS A 17 25.44 6.84 -1.11
C LYS A 17 24.44 7.86 -1.64
N LEU A 18 24.17 8.91 -0.86
CA LEU A 18 23.30 10.01 -1.27
C LEU A 18 23.98 10.84 -2.37
N LYS A 19 23.21 11.23 -3.39
CA LYS A 19 23.65 12.12 -4.47
C LYS A 19 22.73 13.33 -4.55
N ARG A 20 23.26 14.46 -5.03
CA ARG A 20 22.45 15.65 -5.34
C ARG A 20 21.50 15.35 -6.51
N GLY A 21 20.33 16.00 -6.52
CA GLY A 21 19.33 15.84 -7.59
C GLY A 21 18.61 14.49 -7.58
N LEU A 22 18.48 13.87 -6.40
CA LEU A 22 17.81 12.59 -6.24
C LEU A 22 16.34 12.66 -6.68
N LYS A 23 15.94 11.77 -7.59
CA LYS A 23 14.54 11.54 -7.92
C LYS A 23 13.99 10.44 -7.01
N ILE A 24 12.86 10.72 -6.37
CA ILE A 24 12.12 9.77 -5.55
C ILE A 24 10.95 9.28 -6.39
N GLU A 25 10.85 7.98 -6.60
CA GLU A 25 9.71 7.36 -7.28
C GLU A 25 8.97 6.45 -6.31
N THR A 26 7.66 6.66 -6.17
CA THR A 26 6.78 5.84 -5.33
C THR A 26 5.78 5.12 -6.23
N LYS A 27 5.70 3.79 -6.10
CA LYS A 27 4.83 2.93 -6.91
C LYS A 27 4.09 1.94 -6.00
N PRO A 28 2.80 2.18 -5.70
CA PRO A 28 1.92 1.14 -5.18
C PRO A 28 1.46 0.22 -6.32
N GLU A 29 1.34 -1.07 -6.04
CA GLU A 29 0.80 -2.04 -6.99
C GLU A 29 0.03 -3.12 -6.24
N ILE A 30 -1.15 -3.48 -6.75
CA ILE A 30 -1.88 -4.67 -6.31
C ILE A 30 -1.31 -5.87 -7.09
N THR A 31 -0.87 -6.89 -6.38
CA THR A 31 -0.26 -8.08 -6.99
C THR A 31 -1.26 -9.23 -7.12
N LYS A 32 -2.17 -9.38 -6.15
CA LYS A 32 -3.11 -10.51 -6.11
C LYS A 32 -4.37 -10.15 -5.35
N ILE A 33 -5.50 -10.75 -5.77
CA ILE A 33 -6.76 -10.74 -5.05
C ILE A 33 -7.25 -12.19 -4.89
N SER A 34 -7.51 -12.62 -3.66
CA SER A 34 -8.00 -13.97 -3.34
C SER A 34 -9.12 -13.95 -2.31
N SER A 35 -10.00 -14.96 -2.33
CA SER A 35 -11.01 -15.14 -1.28
C SER A 35 -10.35 -15.64 -0.01
N GLU A 36 -10.76 -15.11 1.13
CA GLU A 36 -10.36 -15.59 2.44
C GLU A 36 -11.52 -15.42 3.42
N GLU A 37 -11.66 -16.34 4.37
CA GLU A 37 -12.52 -16.10 5.52
C GLU A 37 -11.83 -15.10 6.45
N ILE A 38 -12.47 -13.97 6.72
CA ILE A 38 -11.95 -12.97 7.66
C ILE A 38 -12.81 -12.90 8.90
N PHE A 39 -12.14 -12.80 10.04
CA PHE A 39 -12.80 -12.48 11.30
C PHE A 39 -13.05 -10.99 11.38
N ALA A 40 -14.32 -10.59 11.31
CA ALA A 40 -14.74 -9.20 11.40
C ALA A 40 -15.92 -9.10 12.38
N ALA A 41 -15.82 -8.20 13.36
CA ALA A 41 -16.84 -7.98 14.39
C ALA A 41 -17.24 -9.25 15.19
N GLY A 42 -16.29 -10.15 15.43
CA GLY A 42 -16.51 -11.38 16.23
C GLY A 42 -17.09 -12.56 15.46
N GLU A 43 -17.37 -12.42 14.16
CA GLU A 43 -17.87 -13.48 13.29
C GLU A 43 -16.93 -13.75 12.13
N LYS A 44 -16.95 -14.98 11.61
CA LYS A 44 -16.32 -15.31 10.32
C LYS A 44 -17.21 -14.82 9.19
N LYS A 45 -16.64 -14.03 8.29
CA LYS A 45 -17.32 -13.55 7.09
C LYS A 45 -16.49 -13.86 5.86
N GLU A 46 -17.18 -14.06 4.73
CA GLU A 46 -16.50 -14.15 3.44
C GLU A 46 -15.85 -12.79 3.12
N GLY A 47 -14.64 -12.84 2.60
CA GLY A 47 -13.85 -11.66 2.34
C GLY A 47 -12.85 -11.85 1.22
N ALA A 48 -12.14 -10.78 0.91
CA ALA A 48 -11.05 -10.78 -0.04
C ALA A 48 -9.76 -10.27 0.62
N LEU A 49 -8.68 -10.99 0.36
CA LEU A 49 -7.32 -10.56 0.62
C LEU A 49 -6.76 -9.92 -0.64
N VAL A 50 -6.28 -8.68 -0.53
CA VAL A 50 -5.62 -7.95 -1.61
C VAL A 50 -4.16 -7.77 -1.26
N ASP A 51 -3.30 -8.57 -1.87
CA ASP A 51 -1.86 -8.45 -1.73
C ASP A 51 -1.35 -7.28 -2.56
N PHE A 52 -0.42 -6.54 -1.98
CA PHE A 52 0.16 -5.36 -2.60
C PHE A 52 1.67 -5.28 -2.38
N THR A 53 2.30 -4.48 -3.25
CA THR A 53 3.65 -3.96 -3.03
C THR A 53 3.63 -2.45 -3.00
N PHE A 54 4.51 -1.88 -2.18
CA PHE A 54 4.71 -0.44 -2.10
C PHE A 54 6.20 -0.15 -2.18
N ASN A 55 6.63 0.31 -3.35
CA ASN A 55 8.04 0.49 -3.66
C ASN A 55 8.40 1.96 -3.74
N ILE A 56 9.41 2.35 -2.99
CA ILE A 56 10.02 3.68 -3.02
C ILE A 56 11.45 3.53 -3.50
N SER A 57 11.74 4.06 -4.69
CA SER A 57 13.10 4.07 -5.24
C SER A 57 13.73 5.43 -5.07
N TYR A 58 14.96 5.42 -4.57
CA TYR A 58 15.87 6.56 -4.54
C TYR A 58 16.97 6.37 -5.61
N GLY A 59 16.65 5.71 -6.73
CA GLY A 59 17.61 5.35 -7.77
C GLY A 59 18.80 4.56 -7.20
N LYS A 60 20.02 5.06 -7.40
CA LYS A 60 21.25 4.42 -6.88
C LYS A 60 21.51 4.69 -5.39
N SER A 61 20.71 5.54 -4.74
CA SER A 61 20.92 5.94 -3.35
C SER A 61 20.13 5.11 -2.34
N GLY A 62 19.32 4.15 -2.78
CA GLY A 62 18.61 3.23 -1.90
C GLY A 62 17.19 2.93 -2.34
N HIS A 63 16.49 2.16 -1.51
CA HIS A 63 15.09 1.81 -1.71
C HIS A 63 14.39 1.46 -0.39
N ILE A 64 13.06 1.50 -0.41
CA ILE A 64 12.17 0.95 0.61
C ILE A 64 11.09 0.19 -0.15
N ASN A 65 11.08 -1.13 -0.02
CA ASN A 65 10.11 -2.02 -0.63
C ASN A 65 9.30 -2.68 0.49
N LEU A 66 8.00 -2.51 0.42
CA LEU A 66 7.05 -3.13 1.36
C LEU A 66 6.19 -4.11 0.60
N GLU A 67 5.92 -5.26 1.20
CA GLU A 67 4.89 -6.18 0.76
C GLU A 67 3.86 -6.30 1.90
N GLY A 68 2.59 -6.41 1.54
CA GLY A 68 1.52 -6.47 2.52
C GLY A 68 0.21 -6.93 1.91
N SER A 69 -0.83 -6.96 2.75
CA SER A 69 -2.16 -7.34 2.33
C SER A 69 -3.22 -6.44 2.97
N LEU A 70 -4.26 -6.10 2.22
CA LEU A 70 -5.49 -5.49 2.73
C LEU A 70 -6.57 -6.55 2.89
N PHE A 71 -7.37 -6.43 3.95
CA PHE A 71 -8.52 -7.28 4.21
C PHE A 71 -9.81 -6.52 3.88
N ILE A 72 -10.63 -7.10 3.00
CA ILE A 72 -11.87 -6.47 2.51
C ILE A 72 -13.05 -7.39 2.79
N THR A 73 -14.10 -6.85 3.43
CA THR A 73 -15.40 -7.52 3.57
C THR A 73 -16.44 -6.86 2.68
N GLY A 74 -17.51 -7.57 2.35
CA GLY A 74 -18.59 -7.07 1.50
C GLY A 74 -19.64 -8.14 1.26
N GLU A 75 -20.57 -7.86 0.36
CA GLU A 75 -21.52 -8.86 -0.11
C GLU A 75 -20.82 -9.86 -1.06
N ASP A 76 -21.21 -11.13 -1.02
CA ASP A 76 -20.57 -12.22 -1.78
C ASP A 76 -20.50 -11.94 -3.29
N GLU A 77 -21.54 -11.34 -3.85
CA GLU A 77 -21.59 -11.00 -5.27
C GLU A 77 -20.53 -9.95 -5.65
N GLU A 78 -20.35 -8.92 -4.82
CA GLU A 78 -19.35 -7.88 -5.01
C GLU A 78 -17.93 -8.45 -4.95
N LEU A 79 -17.67 -9.32 -3.95
CA LEU A 79 -16.35 -9.96 -3.77
C LEU A 79 -16.01 -10.89 -4.93
N LYS A 80 -16.98 -11.68 -5.40
CA LYS A 80 -16.81 -12.56 -6.57
C LYS A 80 -16.61 -11.76 -7.85
N ARG A 81 -17.28 -10.61 -8.01
CA ARG A 81 -17.07 -9.70 -9.15
C ARG A 81 -15.65 -9.14 -9.14
N LEU A 82 -15.20 -8.60 -8.01
CA LEU A 82 -13.85 -8.04 -7.82
C LEU A 82 -12.76 -9.02 -8.28
N GLN A 83 -12.89 -10.29 -7.90
CA GLN A 83 -11.93 -11.32 -8.29
C GLN A 83 -11.96 -11.66 -9.77
N LYS A 84 -13.16 -11.75 -10.36
CA LYS A 84 -13.32 -12.03 -11.79
C LYS A 84 -12.73 -10.90 -12.63
N GLU A 85 -13.02 -9.65 -12.28
CA GLU A 85 -12.47 -8.47 -12.95
C GLU A 85 -10.94 -8.41 -12.86
N TRP A 86 -10.39 -8.63 -11.66
CA TRP A 86 -8.95 -8.66 -11.46
C TRP A 86 -8.27 -9.76 -12.28
N LYS A 87 -8.83 -10.97 -12.30
CA LYS A 87 -8.30 -12.10 -13.10
C LYS A 87 -8.35 -11.85 -14.60
N LYS A 88 -9.37 -11.15 -15.09
CA LYS A 88 -9.60 -10.94 -16.51
C LYS A 88 -8.68 -9.86 -17.08
N ASP A 89 -8.71 -8.67 -16.48
CA ASP A 89 -8.12 -7.47 -17.09
C ASP A 89 -7.05 -6.80 -16.23
N LYS A 90 -6.79 -7.31 -15.00
CA LYS A 90 -6.02 -6.61 -13.94
C LYS A 90 -6.48 -5.16 -13.73
N LYS A 91 -7.71 -4.89 -14.12
CA LYS A 91 -8.39 -3.60 -14.02
C LYS A 91 -9.68 -3.88 -13.30
N ILE A 92 -9.89 -3.13 -12.24
CA ILE A 92 -11.14 -3.14 -11.50
C ILE A 92 -11.85 -1.87 -11.95
N ASN A 93 -13.00 -2.02 -12.60
CA ASN A 93 -13.71 -0.90 -13.23
C ASN A 93 -14.60 -0.15 -12.23
N ASP A 94 -14.62 -0.58 -10.98
CA ASP A 94 -15.40 -0.01 -9.88
C ASP A 94 -14.66 1.09 -9.11
N ASN A 95 -15.44 1.94 -8.42
CA ASN A 95 -15.00 2.94 -7.44
C ASN A 95 -14.15 2.36 -6.27
N VAL A 96 -14.03 1.03 -6.19
CA VAL A 96 -13.24 0.33 -5.17
C VAL A 96 -11.75 0.39 -5.51
N PHE A 97 -11.35 0.40 -6.78
CA PHE A 97 -9.93 0.39 -7.14
C PHE A 97 -9.16 1.62 -6.66
N PRO A 98 -9.65 2.86 -6.86
CA PRO A 98 -8.99 4.04 -6.30
C PRO A 98 -8.93 4.01 -4.77
N SER A 99 -9.98 3.49 -4.13
CA SER A 99 -10.05 3.36 -2.67
C SER A 99 -8.99 2.40 -2.13
N LEU A 100 -8.77 1.27 -2.80
CA LEU A 100 -7.70 0.32 -2.46
C LEU A 100 -6.31 0.91 -2.65
N LEU A 101 -6.07 1.56 -3.79
CA LEU A 101 -4.78 2.22 -4.05
C LEU A 101 -4.49 3.33 -3.03
N ASN A 102 -5.49 4.13 -2.68
CA ASN A 102 -5.34 5.17 -1.65
C ASN A 102 -5.00 4.56 -0.29
N ARG A 103 -5.64 3.45 0.09
CA ARG A 103 -5.32 2.76 1.34
C ARG A 103 -3.91 2.16 1.31
N ILE A 104 -3.48 1.56 0.20
CA ILE A 104 -2.11 1.06 0.02
C ILE A 104 -1.10 2.20 0.15
N PHE A 105 -1.39 3.37 -0.44
CA PHE A 105 -0.58 4.57 -0.27
C PHE A 105 -0.47 4.99 1.19
N GLU A 106 -1.60 5.09 1.89
CA GLU A 106 -1.64 5.49 3.29
C GLU A 106 -0.79 4.56 4.17
N VAL A 107 -1.05 3.26 4.11
CA VAL A 107 -0.32 2.23 4.88
C VAL A 107 1.17 2.23 4.53
N GLY A 108 1.48 2.29 3.23
CA GLY A 108 2.83 2.31 2.71
C GLY A 108 3.62 3.53 3.17
N LEU A 109 3.02 4.72 3.15
CA LEU A 109 3.65 5.96 3.60
C LEU A 109 3.83 6.00 5.11
N ILE A 110 2.82 5.59 5.89
CA ILE A 110 2.90 5.51 7.36
C ILE A 110 4.08 4.63 7.79
N THR A 111 4.31 3.54 7.06
CA THR A 111 5.41 2.59 7.34
C THR A 111 6.75 3.09 6.80
N ALA A 112 6.77 3.66 5.59
CA ALA A 112 8.01 4.09 4.94
C ALA A 112 8.62 5.37 5.52
N ILE A 113 7.81 6.28 6.08
CA ILE A 113 8.31 7.55 6.64
C ILE A 113 9.30 7.29 7.81
N PRO A 114 8.96 6.51 8.85
CA PRO A 114 9.91 6.15 9.90
C PRO A 114 11.18 5.47 9.36
N LEU A 115 11.02 4.52 8.44
CA LEU A 115 12.15 3.81 7.83
C LEU A 115 13.10 4.75 7.08
N SER A 116 12.55 5.70 6.32
CA SER A 116 13.34 6.71 5.61
C SER A 116 14.16 7.55 6.59
N LYS A 117 13.57 7.98 7.71
CA LYS A 117 14.25 8.74 8.76
C LYS A 117 15.36 7.91 9.42
N THR A 118 15.07 6.67 9.81
CA THR A 118 16.06 5.76 10.42
C THR A 118 17.25 5.52 9.50
N LEU A 119 16.99 5.36 8.19
CA LEU A 119 18.04 5.15 7.20
C LEU A 119 18.74 6.46 6.76
N GLY A 120 18.23 7.63 7.15
CA GLY A 120 18.72 8.92 6.68
C GLY A 120 18.50 9.13 5.17
N LEU A 121 17.45 8.53 4.61
CA LEU A 121 16.94 8.81 3.27
C LEU A 121 15.97 10.01 3.33
N PRO A 122 15.87 10.81 2.26
CA PRO A 122 14.85 11.85 2.17
C PRO A 122 13.45 11.26 2.36
N VAL A 123 12.58 11.96 3.10
CA VAL A 123 11.21 11.50 3.31
C VAL A 123 10.48 11.48 1.96
N PRO A 124 9.77 10.38 1.62
CA PRO A 124 9.09 10.23 0.34
C PRO A 124 7.84 11.11 0.16
N LEU A 125 7.57 11.98 1.14
CA LEU A 125 6.55 13.01 1.12
C LEU A 125 7.11 14.29 1.73
N GLN A 126 6.63 15.43 1.24
CA GLN A 126 6.85 16.69 1.92
C GLN A 126 5.92 16.74 3.13
N LEU A 127 6.50 16.71 4.33
CA LEU A 127 5.73 16.95 5.54
C LEU A 127 5.31 18.42 5.60
N PRO A 128 4.09 18.72 6.09
CA PRO A 128 3.68 20.10 6.33
C PRO A 128 4.67 20.77 7.28
N ARG A 129 5.18 21.93 6.86
CA ARG A 129 6.05 22.77 7.70
C ARG A 129 5.20 23.84 8.34
N VAL A 130 5.36 24.03 9.65
CA VAL A 130 4.80 25.21 10.31
C VAL A 130 5.63 26.39 9.85
N ASN A 131 5.02 27.29 9.09
CA ASN A 131 5.62 28.61 8.87
C ASN A 131 5.40 29.41 10.15
N PRO A 132 6.45 29.79 10.90
CA PRO A 132 6.27 30.78 11.94
C PRO A 132 5.75 32.05 11.27
N LYS A 133 4.55 32.49 11.65
CA LYS A 133 4.08 33.83 11.30
C LYS A 133 5.07 34.81 11.95
N GLN A 134 5.71 35.64 11.11
CA GLN A 134 6.48 36.79 11.57
C GLN A 134 5.58 37.75 12.33
#